data_AF-A0A840DVL7-F1
#
_entry.id   AF-A0A840DVL7-F1
#
_cell.length_a   1.000
_cell.length_b   1.000
_cell.length_c   1.000
_cell.angle_alpha   90.00
_cell.angle_beta   90.00
_cell.angle_gamma   90.00
#
_symmetry.space_group_name_H-M   'P 1'
#
loop_
_entity.id
_entity.type
_entity.pdbx_description
1 polymer ?
#
loop_
_entity_poly.entity_id
_entity_poly.type
_entity_poly.pdbx_seq_one_letter_code
_entity_poly.pdbx_strand_id
1 'polypeptide(L)' 'MEFLYLITLPIIGSLWFLNFTIFFKRLNSNGNTRNQTILGVLLTFIFIFVFAYGYLATH' A
#
# COMPACT_ATOMS: atom_id res chain seq x y z
N MET A 1 -7.06 -4.19 -18.99
CA MET A 1 -7.15 -4.14 -17.51
C MET A 1 -6.16 -5.07 -16.82
N GLU A 2 -6.00 -6.31 -17.27
CA GLU A 2 -5.08 -7.29 -16.63
C GLU A 2 -3.63 -6.81 -16.52
N PHE A 3 -3.08 -6.19 -17.59
CA PHE A 3 -1.72 -5.64 -17.59
C PHE A 3 -1.52 -4.52 -16.56
N LEU A 4 -2.58 -3.74 -16.29
CA LEU A 4 -2.57 -2.66 -15.31
C LEU A 4 -2.47 -3.25 -13.90
N TYR A 5 -3.23 -4.29 -13.60
CA TYR A 5 -3.13 -5.02 -12.33
C TYR A 5 -1.78 -5.72 -12.15
N LEU A 6 -1.24 -6.31 -13.22
CA LEU A 6 0.03 -7.04 -13.21
C LEU A 6 1.23 -6.15 -12.83
N ILE A 7 1.11 -4.83 -13.03
CA ILE A 7 2.13 -3.84 -12.65
C ILE A 7 1.75 -3.12 -11.35
N THR A 8 0.49 -2.67 -11.22
CA THR A 8 0.05 -1.89 -10.06
C THR A 8 0.05 -2.70 -8.77
N LEU A 9 -0.33 -3.99 -8.80
CA LEU A 9 -0.33 -4.83 -7.60
C LEU A 9 1.09 -5.06 -7.04
N PRO A 10 2.11 -5.44 -7.83
CA PRO A 10 3.48 -5.53 -7.34
C PRO A 10 4.03 -4.21 -6.80
N ILE A 11 3.72 -3.08 -7.44
CA ILE A 11 4.19 -1.76 -6.98
C ILE A 11 3.56 -1.42 -5.63
N ILE A 12 2.23 -1.54 -5.50
CA ILE A 12 1.56 -1.25 -4.22
C ILE A 12 2.03 -2.20 -3.13
N GLY A 13 2.18 -3.50 -3.44
CA GLY A 13 2.65 -4.51 -2.49
C GLY A 13 4.07 -4.24 -2.00
N SER A 14 5.00 -3.88 -2.89
CA SER A 14 6.37 -3.52 -2.52
C SER A 14 6.44 -2.25 -1.67
N LEU A 15 5.63 -1.23 -1.98
CA LEU A 15 5.50 -0.02 -1.15
C LEU A 15 4.93 -0.34 0.23
N TRP A 16 3.93 -1.22 0.32
CA TRP A 16 3.37 -1.69 1.58
C TRP A 16 4.43 -2.40 2.43
N PHE A 17 5.19 -3.31 1.83
CA PHE A 17 6.26 -4.04 2.50
C PHE A 17 7.36 -3.08 3.00
N LEU A 18 7.77 -2.10 2.19
CA LEU A 18 8.72 -1.07 2.62
C LEU A 18 8.19 -0.25 3.81
N ASN A 19 6.96 0.23 3.75
CA ASN A 19 6.33 0.96 4.85
C ASN A 19 6.30 0.11 6.14
N PHE A 20 5.96 -1.17 6.02
CA PHE A 20 5.94 -2.10 7.15
C PHE A 20 7.33 -2.33 7.75
N THR A 21 8.35 -2.58 6.93
CA THR A 21 9.72 -2.77 7.43
C THR A 21 10.26 -1.52 8.13
N ILE A 22 9.96 -0.32 7.63
CA ILE A 22 10.34 0.94 8.28
C ILE A 22 9.55 1.16 9.56
N PHE A 23 8.25 0.83 9.58
CA PHE A 23 7.42 0.86 10.77
C PHE A 23 8.04 -0.01 11.88
N PHE A 24 8.40 -1.27 11.57
CA PHE A 24 9.06 -2.16 12.54
C PHE A 24 10.39 -1.63 13.04
N LYS A 25 11.24 -1.11 12.15
CA LYS A 25 12.52 -0.50 12.55
C LYS A 25 12.31 0.66 13.51
N ARG A 26 11.33 1.54 13.22
CA ARG A 26 11.00 2.69 14.09
C ARG A 26 10.36 2.25 15.40
N LEU A 27 9.47 1.26 15.37
CA LEU A 27 8.84 0.71 16.57
C LEU A 27 9.90 0.13 17.52
N ASN A 28 10.85 -0.63 16.98
CA ASN A 28 11.95 -1.21 17.77
C ASN A 28 12.93 -0.16 18.30
N SER A 29 13.10 0.97 17.60
CA SER A 29 13.99 2.05 18.01
C SER A 29 13.32 3.14 18.86
N ASN A 30 12.10 2.92 19.38
CA ASN A 30 11.25 3.95 20.00
C ASN A 30 11.11 5.24 19.16
N GLY A 31 11.20 5.12 17.83
CA GLY A 31 11.05 6.20 16.88
C GLY A 31 9.58 6.52 16.58
N ASN A 32 9.33 7.74 16.10
CA ASN A 32 7.98 8.16 15.74
C ASN A 32 7.43 7.38 14.52
N THR A 33 6.33 6.65 14.72
CA THR A 33 5.67 5.81 13.71
C THR A 33 4.55 6.51 12.94
N ARG A 34 4.16 7.74 13.31
CA ARG A 34 3.04 8.50 12.71
C ARG A 34 3.08 8.54 11.18
N ASN A 35 4.25 8.79 10.58
CA ASN A 35 4.37 8.82 9.11
C ASN A 35 4.06 7.46 8.48
N GLN A 36 4.54 6.37 9.07
CA GLN A 36 4.29 5.03 8.53
C GLN A 36 2.84 4.60 8.73
N THR A 37 2.19 5.07 9.81
CA THR A 37 0.75 4.89 10.00
C THR A 37 -0.04 5.64 8.92
N ILE A 38 0.26 6.92 8.67
CA ILE A 38 -0.41 7.73 7.64
C ILE A 38 -0.18 7.13 6.25
N LEU A 39 1.06 6.76 5.92
CA LEU A 39 1.41 6.11 4.66
C LEU A 39 0.71 4.76 4.50
N GLY A 40 0.62 3.96 5.57
CA GLY A 40 -0.12 2.70 5.57
C GLY A 40 -1.60 2.91 5.24
N VAL A 41 -2.25 3.89 5.86
CA VAL A 41 -3.64 4.25 5.56
C VAL A 41 -3.80 4.71 4.11
N LEU A 42 -2.93 5.60 3.62
CA LEU A 42 -2.97 6.09 2.24
C LEU A 42 -2.80 4.95 1.22
N LEU A 43 -1.81 4.08 1.44
CA LEU A 43 -1.57 2.93 0.55
C LEU A 43 -2.76 1.96 0.55
N THR A 44 -3.37 1.72 1.71
CA THR A 44 -4.58 0.89 1.83
C THR A 44 -5.75 1.50 1.06
N PHE A 45 -5.96 2.81 1.22
CA PHE A 45 -7.01 3.52 0.50
C PHE A 45 -6.81 3.43 -1.01
N ILE A 46 -5.60 3.68 -1.51
CA ILE A 46 -5.25 3.56 -2.93
C ILE A 46 -5.50 2.13 -3.42
N PHE A 47 -5.08 1.12 -2.66
CA PHE A 47 -5.31 -0.28 -3.01
C PHE A 47 -6.80 -0.60 -3.19
N ILE A 48 -7.63 -0.24 -2.21
CA ILE A 48 -9.08 -0.47 -2.26
C ILE A 48 -9.69 0.28 -3.45
N PHE A 49 -9.27 1.53 -3.69
CA PHE A 49 -9.77 2.33 -4.80
C PHE A 49 -9.45 1.69 -6.16
N VAL A 50 -8.20 1.28 -6.39
CA VAL A 50 -7.77 0.60 -7.62
C VAL A 50 -8.52 -0.73 -7.80
N PHE A 51 -8.68 -1.48 -6.71
CA PHE A 51 -9.41 -2.75 -6.73
C PHE A 51 -10.88 -2.55 -7.11
N ALA A 52 -11.58 -1.64 -6.43
CA ALA A 52 -12.99 -1.34 -6.69
C ALA A 52 -13.20 -0.79 -8.11
N TYR A 53 -12.36 0.14 -8.55
CA TYR A 53 -12.48 0.73 -9.88
C TYR A 53 -12.30 -0.31 -10.99
N GLY A 54 -11.27 -1.16 -10.90
CA GLY A 54 -11.09 -2.16 -11.95
C GLY A 54 -12.07 -3.35 -11.83
N TYR A 55 -12.67 -3.61 -10.66
CA TYR A 55 -13.84 -4.50 -10.58
C TYR A 55 -15.03 -3.93 -11.36
N LEU A 56 -15.35 -2.65 -11.15
CA LEU A 56 -16.41 -1.93 -11.88
C LEU A 56 -16.12 -1.80 -13.38
N ALA A 57 -14.87 -1.80 -13.80
CA ALA A 57 -14.52 -1.68 -15.20
C ALA A 57 -14.50 -3.03 -15.95
N THR A 58 -14.61 -4.14 -15.22
CA THR A 58 -14.62 -5.50 -15.78
C THR A 58 -16.01 -6.15 -15.74
N HIS A 59 -17.00 -5.50 -15.12
CA HIS A 59 -18.40 -5.90 -15.01
C HIS A 59 -19.31 -4.78 -15.51
#